data_AF-A0A1F7B0R2-F1
#
_entry.id   AF-A0A1F7B0R2-F1
#
_cell.length_a   1.000
_cell.length_b   1.000
_cell.length_c   1.000
_cell.angle_alpha   90.00
_cell.angle_beta   90.00
_cell.angle_gamma   90.00
#
_symmetry.space_group_name_H-M   'P 1'
#
loop_
_entity.id
_entity.type
_entity.pdbx_description
1 polymer ?
#
loop_
_entity_poly.entity_id
_entity_poly.type
_entity_poly.pdbx_seq_one_letter_code
_entity_poly.pdbx_strand_id
1 'polypeptide(L)'
;MPNILLDTRNLPSDINIEELVSGMQTLPVKVVKINEQLSENFLDGIDVFVSLNPKISPQDLQLISKRGIVPLLHKNFASVGFTTFQPIEEKGNSFLFEDWNNWQVFAALVRCLENYNFPYDWSNIVHSVKNLEIEI
;
A
#
# COMPACT_ATOMS: atom_id res chain seq x y z
N MET A 1 -14.11 -5.38 5.42
CA MET A 1 -12.80 -5.80 5.96
C MET A 1 -11.84 -5.75 4.80
N PRO A 2 -10.78 -4.92 4.83
CA PRO A 2 -9.91 -4.75 3.69
C PRO A 2 -9.07 -6.00 3.43
N ASN A 3 -8.95 -6.36 2.16
CA ASN A 3 -8.04 -7.37 1.65
C ASN A 3 -6.71 -6.70 1.29
N ILE A 4 -5.64 -7.12 1.96
CA ILE A 4 -4.29 -6.61 1.81
C ILE A 4 -3.46 -7.59 1.01
N LEU A 5 -2.86 -7.11 -0.07
CA LEU A 5 -1.79 -7.80 -0.78
C LEU A 5 -0.44 -7.30 -0.25
N LEU A 6 0.36 -8.19 0.33
CA LEU A 6 1.67 -7.88 0.90
C LEU A 6 2.78 -8.36 -0.05
N ASP A 7 3.45 -7.42 -0.71
CA ASP A 7 4.62 -7.70 -1.55
C ASP A 7 5.88 -7.84 -0.70
N THR A 8 6.39 -9.07 -0.61
CA THR A 8 7.60 -9.40 0.16
C THR A 8 8.82 -9.65 -0.74
N ARG A 9 8.76 -9.32 -2.04
CA ARG A 9 9.91 -9.45 -2.94
C ARG A 9 11.02 -8.49 -2.55
N ASN A 10 12.29 -8.87 -2.76
CA ASN A 10 13.47 -8.05 -2.46
C ASN A 10 13.46 -7.43 -1.04
N LEU A 11 12.94 -8.17 -0.07
CA LEU A 11 12.72 -7.70 1.28
C LEU A 11 14.00 -7.10 1.93
N PRO A 12 13.94 -5.90 2.52
CA PRO A 12 15.00 -5.34 3.34
C PRO A 12 15.32 -6.22 4.57
N SER A 13 16.59 -6.27 4.96
CA SER A 13 17.07 -7.10 6.08
C SER A 13 16.41 -6.79 7.42
N ASP A 14 15.98 -5.54 7.60
CA ASP A 14 15.52 -5.01 8.89
C ASP A 14 14.02 -5.29 9.12
N ILE A 15 13.35 -5.89 8.14
CA ILE A 15 11.94 -6.27 8.24
C ILE A 15 11.83 -7.75 8.60
N ASN A 16 11.19 -8.02 9.74
CA ASN A 16 10.79 -9.36 10.13
C ASN A 16 9.35 -9.62 9.69
N ILE A 17 9.17 -10.37 8.59
CA ILE A 17 7.86 -10.67 8.00
C ILE A 17 6.92 -11.37 8.96
N GLU A 18 7.41 -12.34 9.73
CA GLU A 18 6.54 -13.14 10.59
C GLU A 18 6.00 -12.30 11.75
N GLU A 19 6.84 -11.44 12.32
CA GLU A 19 6.41 -10.47 13.33
C GLU A 19 5.42 -9.44 12.74
N LEU A 20 5.72 -8.88 11.56
CA LEU A 20 4.84 -7.91 10.91
C LEU A 20 3.47 -8.51 10.60
N VAL A 21 3.42 -9.70 9.99
CA VAL A 21 2.18 -10.39 9.66
C VAL A 21 1.39 -10.74 10.91
N SER A 22 2.06 -11.22 11.96
CA SER A 22 1.43 -11.45 13.27
C SER A 22 0.78 -10.18 13.81
N GLY A 23 1.48 -9.04 13.75
CA GLY A 23 0.94 -7.73 14.10
C GLY A 23 -0.27 -7.34 13.24
N MET A 24 -0.18 -7.46 11.92
CA MET A 24 -1.27 -7.16 11.00
C MET A 24 -2.52 -8.02 11.29
N GLN A 25 -2.35 -9.28 11.66
CA GLN A 25 -3.45 -10.20 11.98
C GLN A 25 -4.18 -9.85 13.29
N THR A 26 -3.64 -8.95 14.11
CA THR A 26 -4.38 -8.39 15.26
C THR A 26 -5.42 -7.36 14.83
N LEU A 27 -5.34 -6.86 13.60
CA LEU A 27 -6.27 -5.90 13.00
C LEU A 27 -7.35 -6.63 12.19
N PRO A 28 -8.53 -6.01 11.96
CA PRO A 28 -9.57 -6.61 11.13
C PRO A 28 -9.21 -6.49 9.63
N VAL A 29 -8.26 -7.29 9.18
CA VAL A 29 -7.73 -7.30 7.80
C VAL A 29 -7.51 -8.73 7.33
N LYS A 30 -7.62 -8.96 6.03
CA LYS A 30 -7.18 -10.24 5.41
C LYS A 30 -5.88 -9.99 4.67
N VAL A 31 -4.81 -10.69 5.07
CA VAL A 31 -3.49 -10.53 4.44
C VAL A 31 -3.20 -11.70 3.50
N VAL A 32 -2.82 -11.40 2.26
CA VAL A 32 -2.29 -12.35 1.28
C VAL A 32 -0.87 -11.94 0.93
N LYS A 33 0.09 -12.83 1.13
CA LYS A 33 1.51 -12.58 0.78
C LYS A 33 1.79 -12.98 -0.65
N ILE A 34 2.59 -12.19 -1.36
CA ILE A 34 3.21 -12.59 -2.62
C ILE A 34 4.73 -12.46 -2.55
N ASN A 35 5.42 -13.39 -3.17
CA ASN A 35 6.87 -13.36 -3.36
C ASN A 35 7.25 -13.64 -4.82
N GLU A 36 6.32 -13.38 -5.73
CA GLU A 36 6.44 -13.62 -7.16
C GLU A 36 5.94 -12.42 -7.95
N GLN A 37 6.21 -12.41 -9.26
CA GLN A 37 5.87 -11.29 -10.11
C GLN A 37 4.37 -10.95 -10.03
N LEU A 38 4.06 -9.67 -9.82
CA LEU A 38 2.69 -9.22 -9.74
C LEU A 38 1.95 -9.49 -11.06
N SER A 39 0.74 -10.02 -10.97
CA SER A 39 -0.14 -10.33 -12.09
C SER A 39 -1.57 -9.93 -11.76
N GLU A 40 -2.40 -9.70 -12.78
CA GLU A 40 -3.78 -9.23 -12.58
C GLU A 40 -4.62 -10.14 -11.70
N ASN A 41 -4.39 -11.46 -11.76
CA ASN A 41 -5.15 -12.44 -10.99
C ASN A 41 -5.00 -12.26 -9.47
N PHE A 42 -3.89 -11.68 -9.00
CA PHE A 42 -3.69 -11.42 -7.57
C PHE A 42 -4.44 -10.18 -7.07
N LEU A 43 -4.92 -9.34 -7.97
CA LEU A 43 -5.46 -8.02 -7.64
C LEU A 43 -6.98 -8.03 -7.42
N ASP A 44 -7.65 -9.11 -7.80
CA ASP A 44 -9.10 -9.21 -7.68
C ASP A 44 -9.54 -9.18 -6.22
N GLY A 45 -10.37 -8.18 -5.90
CA GLY A 45 -10.89 -7.95 -4.56
C GLY A 45 -9.87 -7.40 -3.56
N ILE A 46 -8.65 -7.03 -4.00
CA ILE A 46 -7.66 -6.36 -3.15
C ILE A 46 -8.04 -4.89 -2.97
N ASP A 47 -8.01 -4.41 -1.73
CA ASP A 47 -8.27 -3.02 -1.37
C ASP A 47 -6.96 -2.24 -1.21
N VAL A 48 -5.94 -2.90 -0.64
CA VAL A 48 -4.67 -2.27 -0.24
C VAL A 48 -3.49 -3.10 -0.73
N PHE A 49 -2.51 -2.42 -1.31
CA PHE A 49 -1.22 -3.01 -1.66
C PHE A 49 -0.14 -2.48 -0.72
N VAL A 50 0.38 -3.35 0.15
CA VAL A 50 1.51 -3.03 1.03
C VAL A 50 2.77 -3.57 0.38
N SER A 51 3.72 -2.70 0.04
CA SER A 51 4.99 -3.15 -0.52
C SER A 51 6.15 -2.97 0.43
N LEU A 52 6.83 -4.08 0.67
CA LEU A 52 8.10 -4.12 1.38
C LEU A 52 9.28 -4.19 0.40
N ASN A 53 9.00 -4.17 -0.91
CA ASN A 53 9.99 -4.26 -1.97
C ASN A 53 10.53 -2.85 -2.29
N PRO A 54 11.82 -2.56 -2.08
CA PRO A 54 12.40 -1.25 -2.43
C PRO A 54 12.57 -1.05 -3.94
N LYS A 55 12.35 -2.11 -4.75
CA LYS A 55 12.61 -2.16 -6.20
C LYS A 55 11.35 -2.50 -7.00
N ILE A 56 10.18 -2.00 -6.57
CA ILE A 56 8.93 -2.16 -7.33
C ILE A 56 9.12 -1.53 -8.71
N SER A 57 8.71 -2.23 -9.76
CA SER A 57 8.78 -1.71 -11.11
C SER A 57 7.70 -0.65 -11.36
N PRO A 58 7.93 0.33 -12.25
CA PRO A 58 6.88 1.26 -12.68
C PRO A 58 5.65 0.53 -13.24
N GLN A 59 5.83 -0.64 -13.88
CA GLN A 59 4.71 -1.43 -14.39
C GLN A 59 3.82 -1.98 -13.27
N ASP A 60 4.40 -2.47 -12.17
CA ASP A 60 3.64 -2.96 -11.01
C ASP A 60 2.88 -1.80 -10.35
N LEU A 61 3.52 -0.63 -10.24
CA LEU A 61 2.88 0.60 -9.71
C LEU A 61 1.72 1.07 -10.61
N GLN A 62 1.89 1.04 -11.93
CA GLN A 62 0.81 1.35 -12.87
C GLN A 62 -0.34 0.35 -12.77
N LEU A 63 -0.03 -0.92 -12.55
CA LEU A 63 -1.04 -1.96 -12.45
C LEU A 63 -1.93 -1.77 -11.23
N ILE A 64 -1.34 -1.55 -10.05
CA ILE A 64 -2.10 -1.26 -8.83
C ILE A 64 -2.89 0.06 -8.96
N SER A 65 -2.29 1.09 -9.57
CA SER A 65 -2.95 2.39 -9.75
C SER A 65 -4.17 2.29 -10.67
N LYS A 66 -4.06 1.61 -11.81
CA LYS A 66 -5.19 1.40 -12.74
C LYS A 66 -6.35 0.64 -12.10
N ARG A 67 -6.05 -0.29 -11.18
CA ARG A 67 -7.08 -1.02 -10.42
C ARG A 67 -7.68 -0.20 -9.28
N GLY A 68 -7.07 0.95 -8.93
CA GLY A 68 -7.49 1.78 -7.81
C GLY A 68 -7.18 1.15 -6.46
N ILE A 69 -6.17 0.29 -6.41
CA ILE A 69 -5.73 -0.35 -5.18
C ILE A 69 -4.88 0.65 -4.42
N VAL A 70 -5.24 0.92 -3.17
CA VAL A 70 -4.58 1.96 -2.38
C VAL A 70 -3.19 1.48 -1.94
N PRO A 71 -2.12 2.19 -2.33
CA PRO A 71 -0.77 1.77 -2.05
C PRO A 71 -0.29 2.26 -0.68
N LEU A 72 0.39 1.37 0.04
CA LEU A 72 1.18 1.67 1.22
C LEU A 72 2.65 1.37 0.88
N LEU A 73 3.47 2.41 0.79
CA LEU A 73 4.80 2.38 0.20
C LEU A 73 5.82 3.11 1.08
N HIS A 74 7.10 2.87 0.82
CA HIS A 74 8.15 3.69 1.42
C HIS A 74 8.19 5.10 0.78
N LYS A 75 8.65 6.10 1.52
CA LYS A 75 8.70 7.52 1.06
C LYS A 75 9.49 7.75 -0.23
N ASN A 76 10.38 6.83 -0.62
CA ASN A 76 11.15 6.95 -1.86
C ASN A 76 10.24 6.94 -3.10
N PHE A 77 9.03 6.39 -3.01
CA PHE A 77 8.05 6.44 -4.08
C PHE A 77 7.34 7.80 -4.22
N ALA A 78 7.65 8.77 -3.35
CA ALA A 78 7.18 10.14 -3.52
C ALA A 78 7.75 10.81 -4.78
N SER A 79 8.94 10.42 -5.23
CA SER A 79 9.54 10.95 -6.46
C SER A 79 8.80 10.51 -7.73
N VAL A 80 7.89 9.53 -7.65
CA VAL A 80 7.07 9.05 -8.77
C VAL A 80 5.57 9.35 -8.55
N GLY A 81 5.27 10.35 -7.71
CA GLY A 81 3.94 10.93 -7.58
C GLY A 81 3.06 10.36 -6.45
N PHE A 82 3.55 9.39 -5.66
CA PHE A 82 2.81 8.92 -4.50
C PHE A 82 2.93 9.91 -3.34
N THR A 83 1.81 10.28 -2.74
CA THR A 83 1.77 11.25 -1.64
C THR A 83 0.88 10.74 -0.52
N THR A 84 1.30 10.99 0.72
CA THR A 84 0.53 10.60 1.91
C THR A 84 -0.82 11.29 1.92
N PHE A 85 -1.89 10.53 2.08
CA PHE A 85 -3.23 11.08 2.20
C PHE A 85 -3.37 11.95 3.45
N GLN A 86 -3.90 13.16 3.27
CA GLN A 86 -4.21 14.15 4.29
C GLN A 86 -5.73 14.31 4.37
N PRO A 87 -6.40 13.72 5.39
CA PRO A 87 -7.87 13.72 5.45
C PRO A 87 -8.49 15.12 5.47
N ILE A 88 -7.85 16.07 6.15
CA ILE A 88 -8.32 17.47 6.25
C ILE A 88 -8.35 18.16 4.87
N GLU A 89 -7.41 17.81 3.99
CA GLU A 89 -7.31 18.41 2.65
C GLU A 89 -7.99 17.57 1.57
N GLU A 90 -8.45 16.36 1.91
CA GLU A 90 -8.95 15.35 0.96
C GLU A 90 -7.96 15.07 -0.19
N LYS A 91 -6.66 15.17 0.09
CA LYS A 91 -5.59 15.06 -0.90
C LYS A 91 -4.60 13.97 -0.58
N GLY A 92 -4.00 13.42 -1.63
CA GLY A 92 -3.03 12.33 -1.56
C GLY A 92 -3.62 11.02 -2.07
N ASN A 93 -2.75 10.06 -2.34
CA ASN A 93 -3.09 8.84 -3.08
C ASN A 93 -2.44 7.59 -2.48
N SER A 94 -1.85 7.69 -1.28
CA SER A 94 -1.10 6.60 -0.68
C SER A 94 -0.93 6.78 0.82
N PHE A 95 -0.36 5.77 1.46
CA PHE A 95 0.14 5.87 2.83
C PHE A 95 1.64 5.58 2.83
N LEU A 96 2.46 6.61 3.10
CA LEU A 96 3.90 6.45 3.06
C LEU A 96 4.50 6.16 4.44
N PHE A 97 5.53 5.32 4.48
CA PHE A 97 6.36 5.09 5.66
C PHE A 97 7.81 5.52 5.42
N GLU A 98 8.48 5.90 6.51
CA GLU A 98 9.78 6.59 6.44
C GLU A 98 10.98 5.66 6.37
N ASP A 99 10.92 4.55 7.11
CA ASP A 99 12.03 3.63 7.29
C ASP A 99 11.56 2.18 7.08
N TRP A 100 12.45 1.34 6.58
CA TRP A 100 12.19 -0.09 6.34
C TRP A 100 12.22 -0.90 7.65
N ASN A 101 11.23 -0.69 8.51
CA ASN A 101 11.04 -1.48 9.72
C ASN A 101 9.56 -1.78 9.98
N ASN A 102 9.32 -2.83 10.76
CA ASN A 102 7.98 -3.33 11.06
C ASN A 102 7.05 -2.26 11.66
N TRP A 103 7.56 -1.42 12.55
CA TRP A 103 6.78 -0.39 13.24
C TRP A 103 6.25 0.68 12.29
N GLN A 104 7.09 1.16 11.38
CA GLN A 104 6.73 2.19 10.41
C GLN A 104 5.70 1.67 9.40
N VAL A 105 5.87 0.44 8.91
CA VAL A 105 4.88 -0.20 8.03
C VAL A 105 3.55 -0.40 8.77
N PHE A 106 3.59 -0.91 9.99
CA PHE A 106 2.39 -1.14 10.80
C PHE A 106 1.66 0.17 11.12
N ALA A 107 2.38 1.23 11.50
CA ALA A 107 1.79 2.55 11.75
C ALA A 107 1.13 3.13 10.49
N ALA A 108 1.77 3.00 9.32
CA ALA A 108 1.16 3.39 8.06
C ALA A 108 -0.12 2.58 7.75
N LEU A 109 -0.15 1.29 8.10
CA LEU A 109 -1.33 0.45 7.93
C LEU A 109 -2.46 0.91 8.85
N VAL A 110 -2.20 1.22 10.11
CA VAL A 110 -3.23 1.74 11.03
C VAL A 110 -3.87 3.02 10.45
N ARG A 111 -3.07 3.99 9.98
CA ARG A 111 -3.59 5.20 9.31
C ARG A 111 -4.44 4.87 8.08
N CYS A 112 -4.02 3.89 7.28
CA CYS A 112 -4.78 3.42 6.13
C CYS A 112 -6.14 2.87 6.54
N LEU A 113 -6.19 2.02 7.57
CA LEU A 113 -7.42 1.41 8.06
C LEU A 113 -8.36 2.42 8.72
N GLU A 114 -7.82 3.42 9.42
CA GLU A 114 -8.61 4.54 9.94
C GLU A 114 -9.40 5.20 8.80
N ASN A 115 -8.73 5.50 7.68
CA ASN A 115 -9.35 6.10 6.49
C ASN A 115 -10.27 5.15 5.72
N TYR A 116 -9.97 3.85 5.71
CA TYR A 116 -10.84 2.83 5.09
C TYR A 116 -12.24 2.82 5.72
N ASN A 117 -12.36 3.18 7.01
CA ASN A 117 -13.65 3.25 7.70
C ASN A 117 -14.50 4.47 7.30
N PHE A 118 -13.96 5.41 6.53
CA PHE A 118 -14.66 6.60 6.03
C PHE A 118 -14.85 6.48 4.50
N PRO A 119 -16.04 6.02 4.03
CA PRO A 119 -16.23 5.67 2.61
C PRO A 119 -16.00 6.82 1.62
N TYR A 120 -16.30 8.06 2.05
CA TYR A 120 -16.09 9.24 1.22
C TYR A 120 -14.59 9.51 1.02
N ASP A 121 -13.81 9.55 2.10
CA ASP A 121 -12.36 9.72 2.05
C ASP A 121 -11.70 8.58 1.26
N TRP A 122 -12.13 7.34 1.52
CA TRP A 122 -11.62 6.18 0.79
C TRP A 122 -11.88 6.28 -0.72
N SER A 123 -13.08 6.70 -1.12
CA SER A 123 -13.43 6.92 -2.52
C SER A 123 -12.53 8.00 -3.16
N ASN A 124 -12.21 9.06 -2.42
CA ASN A 124 -11.31 10.12 -2.89
C ASN A 124 -9.88 9.62 -3.08
N ILE A 125 -9.36 8.79 -2.17
CA ILE A 125 -8.05 8.15 -2.30
C ILE A 125 -8.02 7.26 -3.53
N VAL A 126 -9.02 6.37 -3.69
CA VAL A 126 -9.12 5.45 -4.83
C VAL A 126 -9.20 6.21 -6.15
N HIS A 127 -9.98 7.29 -6.21
CA HIS A 127 -10.06 8.15 -7.39
C HIS A 127 -8.71 8.80 -7.72
N SER A 128 -8.03 9.35 -6.70
CA SER A 128 -6.71 9.96 -6.83
C SER A 128 -5.64 8.97 -7.30
N VAL A 129 -5.69 7.72 -6.81
CA VAL A 129 -4.82 6.62 -7.26
C VAL A 129 -5.04 6.30 -8.74
N LYS A 130 -6.30 6.18 -9.18
CA LYS A 130 -6.64 5.84 -10.58
C LYS A 130 -6.20 6.90 -11.59
N ASN A 131 -6.18 8.16 -11.16
CA ASN A 131 -5.77 9.29 -12.00
C ASN A 131 -4.28 9.62 -11.88
N LEU A 132 -3.51 8.84 -11.11
CA LEU A 132 -2.07 9.06 -10.99
C LEU A 132 -1.36 8.66 -12.27
N GLU A 133 -0.71 9.63 -12.92
CA GLU A 133 0.19 9.39 -14.04
C GLU A 133 1.59 9.08 -13.49
N ILE A 134 2.00 7.82 -13.57
CA ILE A 134 3.33 7.39 -13.16
C ILE A 134 4.28 7.56 -14.34
N GLU A 135 5.13 8.58 -14.27
CA GLU A 135 6.21 8.83 -15.22
C GLU A 135 7.27 7.72 -15.14
N ILE A 136 7.74 7.25 -16.31
CA ILE A 136 8.73 6.16 -16.47
C ILE A 136 10.11 6.75 -16.77
#